data_AF-A0A418KLC2-F1
#
_entry.id   AF-A0A418KLC2-F1
#
_cell.length_a   1.000
_cell.length_b   1.000
_cell.length_c   1.000
_cell.angle_alpha   90.00
_cell.angle_beta   90.00
_cell.angle_gamma   90.00
#
_symmetry.space_group_name_H-M   'P 1'
#
loop_
_entity.id
_entity.type
_entity.pdbx_description
1 polymer ?
#
loop_
_entity_poly.entity_id
_entity_poly.type
_entity_poly.pdbx_seq_one_letter_code
_entity_poly.pdbx_strand_id
1 'polypeptide(L)'
;MTDPTHKAVNDPEEHADQPGQNLVTRDHEVIRRWAESRGAVPAGTPDVTGAAVSPSTLQLAMPGADARADEVSWDRWFESFDRYDLRFQYREAEADGTTSTYWSLDASDREEG
;
A
#
# COMPACT_ATOMS: atom_id res chain seq x y z
N MET A 1 -25.25 10.22 9.06
CA MET A 1 -24.82 9.32 7.98
C MET A 1 -23.33 9.19 8.16
N THR A 2 -22.87 8.07 8.71
CA THR A 2 -21.44 7.78 8.85
C THR A 2 -20.96 7.40 7.45
N ASP A 3 -20.37 8.35 6.73
CA ASP A 3 -19.57 8.00 5.56
C ASP A 3 -18.55 6.96 6.02
N PRO A 4 -18.49 5.78 5.39
CA PRO A 4 -17.40 4.86 5.68
C PRO A 4 -16.11 5.62 5.36
N THR A 5 -15.28 5.87 6.37
CA THR A 5 -14.03 6.63 6.22
C THR A 5 -13.11 6.04 5.13
N HIS A 6 -13.32 4.77 4.76
CA HIS A 6 -12.58 4.03 3.76
C HIS A 6 -13.50 3.06 2.99
N LYS A 7 -13.37 2.96 1.65
CA LYS A 7 -13.99 1.91 0.81
C LYS A 7 -13.04 0.73 0.67
N ALA A 8 -13.52 -0.49 0.94
CA ALA A 8 -12.73 -1.69 0.69
C ALA A 8 -12.73 -2.03 -0.82
N VAL A 9 -11.55 -2.24 -1.37
CA VAL A 9 -11.31 -2.57 -2.77
C VAL A 9 -10.67 -3.95 -2.83
N ASN A 10 -11.34 -4.90 -3.49
CA ASN A 10 -10.82 -6.26 -3.68
C ASN A 10 -10.57 -6.56 -5.16
N ASP A 11 -10.88 -5.63 -6.05
CA ASP A 11 -10.76 -5.81 -7.50
C ASP A 11 -9.97 -4.65 -8.10
N PRO A 12 -8.99 -4.90 -8.98
CA PRO A 12 -8.18 -3.83 -9.57
C PRO A 12 -8.98 -2.93 -10.52
N GLU A 13 -10.19 -3.31 -10.90
CA GLU A 13 -11.13 -2.50 -11.69
C GLU A 13 -12.05 -1.64 -10.80
N GLU A 14 -12.08 -1.90 -9.50
CA GLU A 14 -12.86 -1.12 -8.55
C GLU A 14 -12.13 0.16 -8.15
N HIS A 15 -12.74 1.30 -8.50
CA HIS A 15 -12.20 2.63 -8.24
C HIS A 15 -12.96 3.36 -7.12
N ALA A 16 -12.41 4.49 -6.67
CA ALA A 16 -13.07 5.44 -5.80
C ALA A 16 -14.39 5.91 -6.42
N ASP A 17 -15.45 5.97 -5.59
CA ASP A 17 -16.76 6.53 -5.99
C ASP A 17 -16.70 8.05 -6.16
N GLN A 18 -15.80 8.70 -5.42
CA GLN A 18 -15.65 10.15 -5.41
C GLN A 18 -14.18 10.58 -5.22
N PRO A 19 -13.77 11.73 -5.76
CA PRO A 19 -12.42 12.27 -5.57
C PRO A 19 -12.13 12.51 -4.08
N GLY A 20 -10.93 12.17 -3.63
CA GLY A 20 -10.53 12.28 -2.22
C GLY A 20 -10.99 11.11 -1.34
N GLN A 21 -11.73 10.12 -1.87
CA GLN A 21 -12.10 8.93 -1.11
C GLN A 21 -10.87 8.07 -0.79
N ASN A 22 -10.70 7.71 0.48
CA ASN A 22 -9.70 6.71 0.85
C ASN A 22 -10.20 5.31 0.51
N LEU A 23 -9.30 4.51 -0.04
CA LEU A 23 -9.51 3.12 -0.38
C LEU A 23 -8.61 2.26 0.50
N VAL A 24 -9.09 1.08 0.85
CA VAL A 24 -8.31 0.08 1.57
C VAL A 24 -8.37 -1.24 0.83
N THR A 25 -7.23 -1.88 0.62
CA THR A 25 -7.15 -3.18 -0.04
C THR A 25 -6.17 -4.10 0.67
N ARG A 26 -6.42 -5.39 0.56
CA ARG A 26 -5.48 -6.46 0.92
C ARG A 26 -5.14 -7.31 -0.31
N ASP A 27 -5.70 -6.97 -1.47
CA ASP A 27 -5.49 -7.70 -2.71
C ASP A 27 -4.17 -7.30 -3.35
N HIS A 28 -3.31 -8.31 -3.56
CA HIS A 28 -1.99 -8.11 -4.12
C HIS A 28 -2.04 -7.50 -5.53
N GLU A 29 -3.03 -7.88 -6.34
CA GLU A 29 -3.20 -7.37 -7.70
C GLU A 29 -3.60 -5.88 -7.72
N VAL A 30 -4.45 -5.46 -6.78
CA VAL A 30 -4.86 -4.05 -6.64
C VAL A 30 -3.64 -3.18 -6.30
N ILE A 31 -2.86 -3.60 -5.31
CA ILE A 31 -1.65 -2.89 -4.86
C ILE A 31 -0.64 -2.80 -6.01
N ARG A 32 -0.43 -3.91 -6.71
CA ARG A 32 0.51 -3.98 -7.85
C ARG A 32 0.09 -3.03 -8.97
N ARG A 33 -1.17 -3.07 -9.40
CA ARG A 33 -1.68 -2.16 -10.44
C ARG A 33 -1.57 -0.70 -10.03
N TRP A 34 -1.91 -0.39 -8.78
CA TRP A 34 -1.83 0.97 -8.26
C TRP A 34 -0.39 1.50 -8.31
N ALA A 35 0.57 0.66 -7.91
CA ALA A 35 1.99 0.97 -7.92
C ALA A 35 2.53 1.12 -9.35
N GLU A 36 2.27 0.14 -10.23
CA GLU A 36 2.70 0.16 -11.63
C GLU A 36 2.17 1.37 -12.40
N SER A 37 0.91 1.76 -12.17
CA SER A 37 0.32 2.97 -12.76
C SER A 37 1.05 4.26 -12.39
N ARG A 38 1.79 4.26 -11.26
CA ARG A 38 2.55 5.41 -10.74
C ARG A 38 4.06 5.22 -10.90
N GLY A 39 4.49 4.12 -11.52
CA GLY A 39 5.91 3.73 -11.61
C GLY A 39 6.53 3.38 -10.26
N ALA A 40 5.72 3.09 -9.24
CA ALA A 40 6.19 2.73 -7.92
C ALA A 40 6.66 1.28 -7.90
N VAL A 41 7.77 1.02 -7.21
CA VAL A 41 8.36 -0.31 -7.06
C VAL A 41 8.40 -0.72 -5.58
N PRO A 42 8.19 -2.01 -5.27
CA PRO A 42 8.33 -2.51 -3.91
C PRO A 42 9.76 -2.33 -3.42
N ALA A 43 9.92 -1.72 -2.25
CA ALA A 43 11.20 -1.47 -1.63
C ALA A 43 11.15 -1.74 -0.13
N GLY A 44 12.29 -2.13 0.44
CA GLY A 44 12.40 -2.34 1.88
C GLY A 44 13.70 -3.00 2.27
N THR A 45 13.91 -3.11 3.58
CA THR A 45 15.08 -3.80 4.12
C THR A 45 14.66 -5.16 4.65
N PRO A 46 15.41 -6.24 4.33
CA PRO A 46 15.17 -7.53 4.96
C PRO A 46 15.20 -7.41 6.48
N ASP A 47 14.30 -8.14 7.13
CA ASP A 47 14.24 -8.26 8.57
C ASP A 47 15.51 -8.89 9.14
N VAL A 48 15.73 -8.73 10.45
CA VAL A 48 16.88 -9.30 11.17
C VAL A 48 17.03 -10.81 10.92
N THR A 49 15.93 -11.51 10.69
CA THR A 49 15.91 -12.96 10.37
C THR A 49 16.21 -13.29 8.90
N GLY A 50 16.21 -12.30 8.01
CA GLY A 50 16.40 -12.46 6.57
C GLY A 50 15.25 -13.20 5.85
N ALA A 51 14.18 -13.54 6.58
CA ALA A 51 13.09 -14.36 6.08
C ALA A 51 12.02 -13.55 5.35
N ALA A 52 11.88 -12.25 5.63
CA ALA A 52 10.90 -11.34 5.03
C ALA A 52 11.44 -9.90 5.13
N VAL A 53 10.76 -8.92 4.54
CA VAL A 53 11.03 -7.48 4.70
C VAL A 53 10.47 -7.03 6.05
N SER A 54 11.17 -6.15 6.76
CA SER A 54 10.64 -5.60 8.02
C SER A 54 9.40 -4.74 7.75
N PRO A 55 8.33 -4.85 8.55
CA PRO A 55 7.12 -4.04 8.35
C PRO A 55 7.40 -2.54 8.55
N SER A 56 8.45 -2.20 9.30
CA SER A 56 8.90 -0.83 9.52
C SER A 56 9.63 -0.20 8.33
N THR A 57 10.14 -1.00 7.39
CA THR A 57 10.85 -0.53 6.19
C THR A 57 10.12 -0.89 4.90
N LEU A 58 9.03 -1.65 4.98
CA LEU A 58 8.18 -2.04 3.86
C LEU A 58 7.53 -0.82 3.23
N GLN A 59 7.93 -0.48 2.00
CA GLN A 59 7.44 0.70 1.31
C GLN A 59 7.32 0.51 -0.20
N LEU A 60 6.67 1.45 -0.87
CA LEU A 60 6.66 1.57 -2.33
C LEU A 60 7.49 2.78 -2.73
N ALA A 61 8.66 2.53 -3.34
CA ALA A 61 9.54 3.58 -3.84
C ALA A 61 8.96 4.16 -5.14
N MET A 62 8.63 5.45 -5.10
CA MET A 62 8.15 6.19 -6.26
C MET A 62 9.32 6.56 -7.18
N PRO A 63 9.10 6.69 -8.50
CA PRO A 63 10.16 7.04 -9.43
C PRO A 63 10.69 8.45 -9.11
N GLY A 64 12.01 8.57 -8.98
CA GLY A 64 12.68 9.82 -8.59
C GLY A 64 12.73 10.10 -7.09
N ALA A 65 12.23 9.19 -6.25
CA ALA A 65 12.52 9.21 -4.82
C ALA A 65 13.96 8.74 -4.57
N ASP A 66 14.68 9.40 -3.65
CA ASP A 66 15.96 8.94 -3.10
C ASP A 66 15.71 7.64 -2.32
N ALA A 67 15.68 6.52 -3.05
CA ALA A 67 15.40 5.21 -2.49
C ALA A 67 16.59 4.75 -1.63
N ARG A 68 16.57 5.13 -0.35
CA ARG A 68 17.45 4.55 0.68
C ARG A 68 17.14 3.08 0.96
N ALA A 69 15.96 2.61 0.56
CA ALA A 69 15.58 1.21 0.68
C ALA A 69 15.96 0.45 -0.60
N ASP A 70 16.44 -0.78 -0.42
CA ASP A 70 16.73 -1.69 -1.52
C ASP A 70 15.42 -2.04 -2.26
N GLU A 71 15.47 -2.05 -3.58
CA GLU A 71 14.38 -2.60 -4.39
C GLU A 71 14.26 -4.10 -4.08
N VAL A 72 13.06 -4.55 -3.72
CA VAL A 72 12.79 -5.95 -3.41
C VAL A 72 11.81 -6.52 -4.43
N SER A 73 11.72 -7.84 -4.54
CA SER A 73 10.69 -8.45 -5.39
C SER A 73 9.30 -8.31 -4.75
N TRP A 74 8.26 -8.19 -5.59
CA TRP A 74 6.86 -8.20 -5.15
C TRP A 74 6.53 -9.39 -4.25
N ASP A 75 7.06 -10.56 -4.56
CA ASP A 75 6.89 -11.78 -3.75
C ASP A 75 7.33 -11.57 -2.29
N ARG A 76 8.54 -11.02 -2.07
CA ARG A 76 9.07 -10.69 -0.74
C ARG A 76 8.29 -9.60 -0.02
N TRP A 77 7.83 -8.61 -0.78
CA TRP A 77 7.03 -7.53 -0.25
C TRP A 77 5.68 -8.06 0.25
N PHE A 78 4.99 -8.86 -0.57
CA PHE A 78 3.70 -9.46 -0.23
C PHE A 78 3.80 -10.52 0.86
N GLU A 79 4.89 -11.30 0.90
CA GLU A 79 5.17 -12.23 2.00
C GLU A 79 5.17 -11.49 3.34
N SER A 80 5.73 -10.28 3.38
CA SER A 80 5.74 -9.44 4.59
C SER A 80 4.36 -8.85 4.87
N PHE A 81 3.72 -8.32 3.83
CA PHE A 81 2.38 -7.73 3.91
C PHE A 81 1.34 -8.71 4.47
N ASP A 82 1.32 -9.95 3.97
CA ASP A 82 0.46 -11.03 4.44
C ASP A 82 0.84 -11.48 5.85
N ARG A 83 2.14 -11.73 6.09
CA ARG A 83 2.65 -12.19 7.38
C ARG A 83 2.30 -11.26 8.55
N TYR A 84 2.30 -9.94 8.31
CA TYR A 84 2.01 -8.94 9.33
C TYR A 84 0.54 -8.46 9.33
N ASP A 85 -0.34 -9.12 8.57
CA ASP A 85 -1.76 -8.77 8.43
C ASP A 85 -1.97 -7.27 8.11
N LEU A 86 -1.16 -6.75 7.17
CA LEU A 86 -1.19 -5.34 6.82
C LEU A 86 -2.38 -5.04 5.89
N ARG A 87 -2.79 -3.77 5.91
CA ARG A 87 -3.78 -3.18 5.01
C ARG A 87 -3.14 -2.06 4.24
N PHE A 88 -3.31 -2.10 2.92
CA PHE A 88 -2.85 -1.04 2.04
C PHE A 88 -3.95 0.00 1.90
N GLN A 89 -3.73 1.16 2.50
CA GLN A 89 -4.62 2.31 2.39
C GLN A 89 -4.06 3.27 1.35
N TYR A 90 -4.87 3.71 0.41
CA TYR A 90 -4.43 4.60 -0.65
C TYR A 90 -5.53 5.53 -1.13
N ARG A 91 -5.13 6.58 -1.85
CA ARG A 91 -6.05 7.43 -2.60
C ARG A 91 -5.73 7.38 -4.08
N GLU A 92 -6.77 7.35 -4.91
CA GLU A 92 -6.59 7.47 -6.35
C GLU A 92 -6.47 8.92 -6.78
N ALA A 93 -7.35 9.78 -6.25
CA ALA A 93 -7.39 11.20 -6.54
C ALA A 93 -7.53 12.03 -5.26
N GLU A 94 -6.95 13.23 -5.27
CA GLU A 94 -7.18 14.27 -4.28
C GLU A 94 -8.59 14.87 -4.46
N ALA A 95 -9.05 15.70 -3.52
CA ALA A 95 -10.35 16.37 -3.62
C ALA A 95 -10.50 17.26 -4.87
N ASP A 96 -9.37 17.73 -5.43
CA ASP A 96 -9.31 18.52 -6.66
C ASP A 96 -9.33 17.66 -7.94
N GLY A 97 -9.34 16.33 -7.82
CA GLY A 97 -9.32 15.40 -8.96
C GLY A 97 -7.93 15.07 -9.50
N THR A 98 -6.87 15.66 -8.93
CA THR A 98 -5.47 15.32 -9.26
C THR A 98 -5.10 13.94 -8.73
N THR A 99 -4.33 13.15 -9.50
CA THR A 99 -3.85 11.83 -9.08
C THR A 99 -3.08 11.92 -7.76
N SER A 100 -3.55 11.18 -6.75
CA SER A 100 -2.88 11.11 -5.46
C SER A 100 -1.81 10.02 -5.48
N THR A 101 -0.66 10.31 -4.88
CA THR A 101 0.42 9.34 -4.57
C THR A 101 0.38 8.93 -3.10
N TYR A 102 -0.67 9.33 -2.38
CA TYR A 102 -0.85 9.00 -0.98
C TYR A 102 -1.14 7.51 -0.83
N TRP A 103 -0.30 6.86 -0.02
CA TRP A 103 -0.52 5.52 0.47
C TRP A 103 0.01 5.40 1.91
N SER A 104 -0.54 4.46 2.64
CA SER A 104 -0.12 4.11 3.99
C SER A 104 -0.36 2.62 4.21
N LEU A 105 0.52 1.99 4.98
CA LEU A 105 0.35 0.63 5.46
C LEU A 105 -0.05 0.71 6.92
N ASP A 106 -1.16 0.05 7.24
CA ASP A 106 -1.66 -0.04 8.61
C ASP A 106 -1.80 -1.51 8.97
N ALA A 107 -1.26 -1.90 10.12
CA ALA A 107 -1.56 -3.22 10.66
C ALA A 107 -3.03 -3.24 11.05
N SER A 108 -3.80 -4.22 10.56
CA SER A 108 -5.22 -4.32 10.90
C SER A 108 -5.38 -4.73 12.36
N ASP A 109 -5.23 -3.77 13.26
CA ASP A 109 -5.49 -3.91 14.69
C ASP A 109 -4.66 -5.03 15.36
N ARG A 110 -3.46 -4.68 15.84
CA ARG A 110 -2.97 -5.29 17.07
C ARG A 110 -3.53 -4.45 18.20
N GLU A 111 -4.59 -4.97 18.82
CA GLU A 111 -5.24 -4.46 20.02
C GLU A 111 -4.25 -3.72 20.93
N GLU A 112 -4.56 -2.44 21.18
CA GLU A 112 -4.13 -1.73 22.38
C GLU A 112 -4.55 -2.58 23.60
N GLY A 113 -3.57 -3.28 24.20
CA GLY A 113 -3.73 -3.99 25.47
C GLY A 113 -3.39 -3.11 26.65
#